data_AF-A0A5J4RZD7-F1
#
_entry.id   AF-A0A5J4RZD7-F1
#
_cell.length_a   1.000
_cell.length_b   1.000
_cell.length_c   1.000
_cell.angle_alpha   90.00
_cell.angle_beta   90.00
_cell.angle_gamma   90.00
#
_symmetry.space_group_name_H-M   'P 1'
#
loop_
_entity.id
_entity.type
_entity.pdbx_description
1 polymer ?
#
loop_
_entity_poly.entity_id
_entity_poly.type
_entity_poly.pdbx_seq_one_letter_code
_entity_poly.pdbx_strand_id
1 'polypeptide(L)'
;MTSKKSILTNAGCNAINAYFSTNPNDAYAISFSEITATMKAYPDITLEKQMITALYETWSYNISDKGNVIFYDKSEKLIIILTK
;
A
#
# COMPACT_ATOMS: atom_id res chain seq x y z
N MET A 1 -18.30 14.71 2.36
CA MET A 1 -17.93 13.43 3.02
C MET A 1 -16.95 12.71 2.11
N THR A 2 -15.67 12.66 2.46
CA THR A 2 -14.67 11.89 1.72
C THR A 2 -14.94 10.42 1.98
N SER A 3 -15.41 9.67 0.99
CA SER A 3 -15.60 8.22 1.12
C SER A 3 -14.27 7.56 1.47
N LYS A 4 -14.13 7.03 2.70
CA LYS A 4 -12.98 6.19 3.07
C LYS A 4 -13.00 4.94 2.18
N LYS A 5 -12.01 4.80 1.32
CA LYS A 5 -11.84 3.61 0.48
C LYS A 5 -10.85 2.68 1.18
N SER A 6 -11.11 1.38 1.17
CA SER A 6 -10.25 0.38 1.80
C SER A 6 -9.59 -0.51 0.76
N ILE A 7 -8.43 -1.05 1.13
CA ILE A 7 -7.76 -2.14 0.43
C ILE A 7 -7.67 -3.36 1.34
N LEU A 8 -7.90 -4.53 0.77
CA LEU A 8 -7.61 -5.82 1.37
C LEU A 8 -6.50 -6.45 0.53
N THR A 9 -5.36 -6.72 1.15
CA THR A 9 -4.23 -7.39 0.50
C THR A 9 -3.91 -8.66 1.27
N ASN A 10 -3.48 -9.71 0.56
CA ASN A 10 -2.91 -10.88 1.21
C ASN A 10 -1.40 -10.84 0.97
N ALA A 11 -0.63 -10.58 2.02
CA ALA A 11 0.83 -10.62 1.96
C ALA A 11 1.26 -11.86 2.73
N GLY A 12 1.53 -12.96 2.03
CA GLY A 12 1.86 -14.23 2.68
C GLY A 12 0.64 -14.93 3.29
N CYS A 13 0.63 -15.12 4.61
CA CYS A 13 -0.42 -15.87 5.31
C CYS A 13 -1.51 -14.95 5.88
N ASN A 14 -1.17 -13.68 6.12
CA ASN A 14 -2.05 -12.71 6.75
C ASN A 14 -2.67 -11.73 5.75
N ALA A 15 -3.96 -11.48 5.96
CA ALA A 15 -4.65 -10.41 5.29
C ALA A 15 -4.33 -9.08 5.96
N ILE A 16 -3.96 -8.08 5.16
CA ILE A 16 -3.74 -6.69 5.56
C ILE A 16 -4.90 -5.85 5.04
N ASN A 17 -5.56 -5.15 5.95
CA ASN A 17 -6.55 -4.13 5.66
C ASN A 17 -5.93 -2.75 5.87
N ALA A 18 -6.21 -1.82 4.97
CA ALA A 18 -5.85 -0.42 5.15
C ALA A 18 -6.91 0.49 4.52
N TYR A 19 -7.07 1.69 5.05
CA TYR A 19 -7.75 2.76 4.33
C TYR A 19 -6.75 3.57 3.52
N PHE A 20 -7.21 4.12 2.41
CA PHE A 20 -6.42 5.07 1.65
C PHE A 20 -7.17 6.37 1.40
N SER A 21 -6.39 7.43 1.22
CA SER A 21 -6.88 8.74 0.82
C SER A 21 -6.09 9.23 -0.39
N THR A 22 -6.76 9.99 -1.25
CA THR A 22 -6.20 10.63 -2.44
C THR A 22 -6.36 12.13 -2.32
N ASN A 23 -5.48 12.90 -2.96
CA ASN A 23 -5.61 14.35 -2.99
C ASN A 23 -6.41 14.78 -4.23
N PRO A 24 -7.52 15.54 -4.09
CA PRO A 24 -8.25 16.05 -5.26
C PRO A 24 -7.43 17.01 -6.13
N ASN A 25 -6.38 17.64 -5.56
CA ASN A 25 -5.50 18.57 -6.27
C ASN A 25 -4.24 17.90 -6.82
N ASP A 26 -4.02 16.62 -6.51
CA ASP A 26 -2.88 15.85 -7.00
C ASP A 26 -3.32 14.41 -7.25
N ALA A 27 -3.54 14.10 -8.53
CA ALA A 27 -4.03 12.80 -8.98
C ALA A 27 -3.09 11.63 -8.63
N TYR A 28 -1.82 11.90 -8.32
CA TYR A 28 -0.80 10.91 -8.02
C TYR A 28 -0.52 10.77 -6.52
N ALA A 29 -1.09 11.63 -5.67
CA ALA A 29 -0.93 11.52 -4.23
C ALA A 29 -1.84 10.44 -3.65
N ILE A 30 -1.25 9.52 -2.89
CA ILE A 30 -1.95 8.47 -2.16
C ILE A 30 -1.27 8.24 -0.82
N SER A 31 -2.06 8.03 0.24
CA SER A 31 -1.52 7.63 1.55
C SER A 31 -2.42 6.59 2.19
N PHE A 32 -1.81 5.70 2.96
CA PHE A 32 -2.51 4.64 3.69
C PHE A 32 -2.59 4.94 5.18
N SER A 33 -3.68 4.53 5.81
CA SER A 33 -3.95 4.73 7.24
C SER A 33 -4.74 3.57 7.82
N GLU A 34 -4.73 3.46 9.15
CA GLU A 34 -5.38 2.39 9.92
C GLU A 34 -5.02 0.99 9.35
N ILE A 35 -3.73 0.79 9.06
CA ILE A 35 -3.20 -0.48 8.53
C ILE A 35 -3.28 -1.53 9.64
N THR A 36 -4.03 -2.60 9.39
CA THR A 36 -4.25 -3.71 10.32
C THR A 36 -4.00 -5.03 9.61
N ALA A 37 -3.41 -6.01 10.30
CA ALA A 37 -3.19 -7.34 9.76
C ALA A 37 -3.89 -8.39 10.63
N THR A 38 -4.41 -9.44 10.01
CA THR A 38 -4.80 -10.65 10.75
C THR A 38 -3.56 -11.26 11.39
N MET A 39 -3.71 -11.90 12.55
CA MET A 39 -2.61 -12.61 13.21
C MET A 39 -2.84 -14.13 13.12
N LYS A 40 -2.52 -14.72 11.96
CA LYS A 40 -2.41 -16.18 11.84
C LYS A 40 -1.03 -16.63 12.33
N ALA A 41 -1.00 -17.74 13.06
CA ALA A 41 0.22 -18.32 13.59
C ALA A 41 1.04 -18.99 12.46
N TYR A 42 1.76 -18.18 11.69
CA TYR A 42 2.77 -18.65 10.75
C TYR A 42 4.16 -18.21 11.23
N PRO A 43 5.18 -19.08 11.18
CA PRO A 43 6.50 -18.78 11.74
C PRO A 43 7.25 -17.66 10.98
N ASP A 44 6.93 -17.45 9.71
CA ASP A 44 7.50 -16.37 8.89
C ASP A 44 6.43 -15.32 8.54
N ILE A 45 6.64 -14.10 9.01
CA ILE A 45 5.78 -12.93 8.74
C ILE A 45 6.59 -11.78 8.11
N THR A 46 7.73 -12.10 7.49
CA THR A 46 8.66 -11.09 6.96
C THR A 46 8.01 -10.29 5.84
N LEU A 47 7.30 -10.97 4.94
CA LEU A 47 6.61 -10.34 3.81
C LEU A 47 5.49 -9.41 4.28
N GLU A 48 4.69 -9.84 5.27
CA GLU A 48 3.66 -9.02 5.90
C GLU A 48 4.24 -7.72 6.46
N LYS A 49 5.35 -7.82 7.21
CA LYS A 49 6.02 -6.65 7.80
C LYS A 49 6.52 -5.70 6.72
N GLN A 50 7.17 -6.23 5.69
CA GLN A 50 7.64 -5.42 4.56
C GLN A 50 6.49 -4.70 3.86
N MET A 51 5.36 -5.39 3.65
CA MET A 51 4.18 -4.79 3.03
C MET A 51 3.57 -3.70 3.91
N ILE A 52 3.45 -3.93 5.22
CA ILE A 52 2.96 -2.92 6.17
C ILE A 52 3.86 -1.69 6.15
N THR A 53 5.19 -1.86 6.26
CA THR A 53 6.15 -0.76 6.18
C THR A 53 6.03 0.00 4.86
N ALA A 54 5.92 -0.71 3.74
CA ALA A 54 5.76 -0.10 2.44
C ALA A 54 4.48 0.75 2.32
N LEU A 55 3.36 0.25 2.83
CA LEU A 55 2.10 1.02 2.87
C LEU A 55 2.23 2.28 3.74
N TYR A 56 2.93 2.19 4.87
CA TYR A 56 3.20 3.35 5.74
C TYR A 56 4.07 4.41 5.07
N GLU A 57 5.06 3.99 4.28
CA GLU A 57 6.01 4.90 3.62
C GLU A 57 5.44 5.50 2.32
N THR A 58 4.41 4.88 1.73
CA THR A 58 3.84 5.32 0.46
C THR A 58 3.20 6.71 0.56
N TRP A 59 3.59 7.57 -0.38
CA TRP A 59 3.14 8.94 -0.50
C TRP A 59 2.57 9.28 -1.89
N SER A 60 3.05 8.61 -2.92
CA SER A 60 2.58 8.80 -4.28
C SER A 60 2.63 7.50 -5.08
N TYR A 61 1.96 7.52 -6.23
CA TYR A 61 1.99 6.41 -7.18
C TYR A 61 2.16 6.89 -8.61
N ASN A 62 2.61 5.99 -9.48
CA ASN A 62 2.60 6.15 -10.92
C ASN A 62 2.13 4.85 -11.60
N ILE A 63 1.70 4.95 -12.86
CA ILE A 63 1.35 3.82 -13.70
C ILE A 63 2.39 3.74 -14.82
N SER A 64 3.10 2.61 -14.91
CA SER A 64 4.05 2.39 -16.00
C SER A 64 3.34 2.15 -17.33
N ASP A 65 4.04 2.28 -18.45
CA ASP A 65 3.50 1.99 -19.79
C ASP A 65 2.96 0.56 -19.95
N LYS A 66 3.39 -0.35 -19.07
CA LYS A 66 2.94 -1.75 -19.03
C LYS A 66 1.71 -1.97 -18.14
N GLY A 67 1.18 -0.90 -17.54
CA GLY A 67 0.05 -0.95 -16.62
C GLY A 67 0.40 -1.38 -15.19
N ASN A 68 1.69 -1.39 -14.82
CA ASN A 68 2.09 -1.68 -13.44
C ASN A 68 1.89 -0.43 -12.57
N VAL A 69 1.45 -0.61 -11.32
CA VAL A 69 1.37 0.48 -10.35
C VAL A 69 2.69 0.52 -9.57
N ILE A 70 3.31 1.68 -9.49
CA ILE A 70 4.56 1.89 -8.74
C ILE A 70 4.27 2.84 -7.59
N PHE A 71 4.63 2.45 -6.37
CA PHE A 71 4.52 3.30 -5.18
C PHE A 71 5.87 3.90 -4.80
N TYR A 72 5.82 5.16 -4.36
CA TYR A 72 6.99 5.93 -3.96
C TYR A 72 6.81 6.52 -2.56
N ASP A 73 7.92 6.72 -1.87
CA ASP A 73 7.94 7.45 -0.60
C ASP A 73 7.98 8.98 -0.83
N LYS A 74 8.03 9.74 0.26
CA LYS A 74 8.13 11.21 0.24
C LYS A 74 9.40 11.74 -0.43
N SER A 75 10.43 10.92 -0.58
CA SER A 75 11.71 11.25 -1.21
C SER A 75 11.80 10.72 -2.64
N GLU A 76 10.66 10.34 -3.24
CA GLU A 76 10.54 9.77 -4.58
C GLU A 76 11.30 8.44 -4.75
N LYS A 77 11.63 7.77 -3.65
CA LYS A 77 12.24 6.44 -3.70
C LYS A 77 11.16 5.41 -3.97
N LEU A 78 11.44 4.50 -4.89
CA LEU A 78 10.57 3.36 -5.20
C LEU A 78 10.45 2.44 -3.97
N ILE A 79 9.22 2.13 -3.60
CA ILE A 79 8.89 1.23 -2.49
C ILE A 79 8.43 -0.14 -3.03
N ILE A 80 7.39 -0.14 -3.87
CA ILE A 80 6.76 -1.37 -4.40
C ILE A 80 6.36 -1.17 -5.87
N ILE A 81 6.45 -2.25 -6.64
CA ILE A 81 5.81 -2.38 -7.95
C ILE A 81 4.73 -3.45 -7.86
N LEU A 82 3.49 -3.09 -8.16
CA LEU A 82 2.37 -4.01 -8.33
C LEU A 82 2.20 -4.31 -9.81
N THR A 83 2.33 -5.57 -10.17
CA THR A 83 2.11 -6.07 -11.53
C THR A 83 0.76 -6.77 -11.62
N LYS A 84 0.20 -6.85 -12.84
CA LYS A 84 -1.01 -7.64 -13.14
C LYS A 84 -0.74 -9.14 -13.06
#